data_AF-W6TGL4-F1
#
_entry.id   AF-W6TGL4-F1
#
_cell.length_a   1.000
_cell.length_b   1.000
_cell.length_c   1.000
_cell.angle_alpha   90.00
_cell.angle_beta   90.00
_cell.angle_gamma   90.00
#
_symmetry.space_group_name_H-M   'P 1'
#
loop_
_entity.id
_entity.type
_entity.pdbx_description
1 polymer ?
#
loop_
_entity_poly.entity_id
_entity_poly.type
_entity_poly.pdbx_seq_one_letter_code
_entity_poly.pdbx_strand_id
1 'polypeptide(L)'
;MKKNLILLLCLFVSQVSLAGLSEISILVNYIESDNLNAFMKDLDNPEVNETMNGSDWAKIIAHCIEKDKKAFFEIISANKKITEKLNEADWTAVLEACTQENKKEFFEIALISNGQQVARYCFKNNKKELYEIAFTNEKITEKLNHDDLTEILLAVSILIR
;
A
#
# COMPACT_ATOMS: atom_id res chain seq x y z
N MET A 1 -42.34 -27.46 -8.93
CA MET A 1 -41.22 -27.70 -7.98
C MET A 1 -39.81 -27.55 -8.57
N LYS A 2 -39.52 -28.00 -9.81
CA LYS A 2 -38.14 -27.94 -10.37
C LYS A 2 -37.57 -26.53 -10.60
N LYS A 3 -38.39 -25.53 -10.97
CA LYS A 3 -37.93 -24.14 -11.22
C LYS A 3 -37.38 -23.44 -9.97
N ASN A 4 -37.99 -23.67 -8.81
CA ASN A 4 -37.54 -23.07 -7.54
C ASN A 4 -36.22 -23.68 -7.06
N LEU A 5 -35.98 -24.97 -7.36
CA LEU A 5 -34.73 -25.65 -7.02
C LEU A 5 -33.54 -25.13 -7.86
N ILE A 6 -33.78 -24.82 -9.14
CA ILE A 6 -32.76 -24.23 -10.03
C ILE A 6 -32.41 -22.81 -9.59
N LEU A 7 -33.41 -21.99 -9.23
CA LEU A 7 -33.17 -20.64 -8.69
C LEU A 7 -32.38 -20.66 -7.37
N LEU A 8 -32.70 -21.60 -6.46
CA LEU A 8 -31.93 -21.79 -5.22
C LEU A 8 -30.50 -22.26 -5.49
N LEU A 9 -30.29 -23.17 -6.43
CA LEU A 9 -28.96 -23.62 -6.84
C LEU A 9 -28.16 -22.50 -7.51
N CYS A 10 -28.78 -21.67 -8.36
CA CYS A 10 -28.13 -20.51 -8.95
C CYS A 10 -27.74 -19.48 -7.88
N LEU A 11 -28.61 -19.20 -6.90
CA LEU A 11 -28.28 -18.33 -5.77
C LEU A 11 -27.16 -18.92 -4.90
N PHE A 12 -27.17 -20.23 -4.64
CA PHE A 12 -26.11 -20.91 -3.91
C PHE A 12 -24.78 -20.89 -4.66
N VAL A 13 -24.76 -21.14 -5.97
CA VAL A 13 -23.54 -21.08 -6.80
C VAL A 13 -23.02 -19.65 -6.90
N SER A 14 -23.91 -18.65 -6.95
CA SER A 14 -23.53 -17.24 -6.92
C SER A 14 -22.92 -16.85 -5.58
N GLN A 15 -23.50 -17.33 -4.48
CA GLN A 15 -22.99 -17.08 -3.13
C GLN A 15 -21.69 -17.84 -2.84
N VAL A 16 -21.53 -19.07 -3.34
CA VAL A 16 -20.30 -19.87 -3.21
C VAL A 16 -19.18 -19.32 -4.10
N SER A 17 -19.51 -18.73 -5.27
CA SER A 17 -18.54 -18.03 -6.11
C SER A 17 -18.05 -16.72 -5.49
N LEU A 18 -18.87 -16.05 -4.68
CA LEU A 18 -18.44 -14.88 -3.88
C LEU A 18 -17.74 -15.29 -2.57
N ALA A 19 -18.17 -16.40 -1.94
CA ALA A 19 -17.64 -16.87 -0.65
C ALA A 19 -16.28 -17.58 -0.74
N GLY A 20 -15.69 -17.69 -1.93
CA GLY A 20 -14.40 -18.37 -2.15
C GLY A 20 -13.25 -17.46 -2.59
N LEU A 21 -13.49 -16.17 -2.77
CA LEU A 21 -12.46 -15.19 -3.13
C LEU A 21 -12.00 -14.47 -1.86
N SER A 22 -10.72 -14.60 -1.52
CA SER A 22 -10.15 -13.78 -0.44
C SER A 22 -10.32 -12.30 -0.79
N GLU A 23 -10.47 -11.45 0.22
CA GLU A 23 -10.64 -9.99 0.05
C GLU A 23 -9.53 -9.40 -0.83
N ILE A 24 -8.31 -9.95 -0.72
CA ILE A 24 -7.17 -9.63 -1.60
C ILE A 24 -7.54 -9.82 -3.07
N SER A 25 -8.10 -10.97 -3.44
CA SER A 25 -8.44 -11.27 -4.84
C SER A 25 -9.54 -10.36 -5.39
N ILE A 26 -10.50 -9.96 -4.55
CA ILE A 26 -11.54 -8.99 -4.92
C ILE A 26 -10.90 -7.63 -5.23
N LEU A 27 -10.05 -7.14 -4.32
CA LEU A 27 -9.36 -5.86 -4.50
C LEU A 27 -8.40 -5.88 -5.70
N VAL A 28 -7.67 -6.96 -5.93
CA VAL A 28 -6.84 -7.16 -7.13
C VAL A 28 -7.69 -7.09 -8.40
N ASN A 29 -8.85 -7.76 -8.44
CA ASN A 29 -9.73 -7.69 -9.60
C ASN A 29 -10.19 -6.26 -9.91
N TYR A 30 -10.47 -5.45 -8.89
CA TYR A 30 -10.80 -4.04 -9.11
C TYR A 30 -9.63 -3.24 -9.67
N ILE A 31 -8.41 -3.51 -9.19
CA ILE A 31 -7.19 -2.87 -9.66
C ILE A 31 -6.92 -3.24 -11.13
N GLU A 32 -7.02 -4.52 -11.49
CA GLU A 32 -6.81 -5.00 -12.85
C GLU A 32 -7.86 -4.48 -13.84
N SER A 33 -9.11 -4.31 -13.37
CA SER A 33 -10.22 -3.77 -14.17
C SER A 33 -10.38 -2.25 -14.12
N ASP A 34 -9.48 -1.53 -13.45
CA ASP A 34 -9.54 -0.08 -13.23
C ASP A 34 -10.86 0.41 -12.59
N ASN A 35 -11.49 -0.44 -11.77
CA ASN A 35 -12.75 -0.14 -11.10
C ASN A 35 -12.54 0.58 -9.76
N LEU A 36 -12.09 1.84 -9.84
CA LEU A 36 -11.79 2.68 -8.68
C LEU A 36 -13.00 2.84 -7.74
N ASN A 37 -14.21 2.98 -8.30
CA ASN A 37 -15.43 3.18 -7.53
C ASN A 37 -15.78 1.97 -6.66
N ALA A 38 -15.67 0.75 -7.21
CA ALA A 38 -15.91 -0.46 -6.45
C ALA A 38 -14.84 -0.63 -5.35
N PHE A 39 -13.58 -0.36 -5.70
CA PHE A 39 -12.47 -0.40 -4.75
C PHE A 39 -12.70 0.55 -3.55
N MET A 40 -13.03 1.81 -3.81
CA MET A 40 -13.31 2.79 -2.75
C MET A 40 -14.49 2.38 -1.88
N LYS A 41 -15.56 1.85 -2.49
CA LYS A 41 -16.73 1.37 -1.75
C LYS A 41 -16.36 0.23 -0.78
N ASP A 42 -15.52 -0.70 -1.22
CA ASP A 42 -15.09 -1.82 -0.37
C ASP A 42 -14.08 -1.36 0.70
N LEU A 43 -13.30 -0.31 0.47
CA LEU A 43 -12.49 0.31 1.52
C LEU A 43 -13.31 0.97 2.63
N ASP A 44 -14.56 1.36 2.36
CA ASP A 44 -15.48 1.86 3.39
C ASP A 44 -16.17 0.71 4.15
N ASN A 45 -16.05 -0.54 3.69
CA ASN A 45 -16.57 -1.71 4.38
C ASN A 45 -15.70 -2.01 5.62
N PRO A 46 -16.28 -2.04 6.84
CA PRO A 46 -15.54 -2.41 8.05
C PRO A 46 -14.90 -3.79 7.94
N GLU A 47 -15.57 -4.75 7.31
CA GLU A 47 -15.10 -6.13 7.20
C GLU A 47 -13.75 -6.23 6.47
N VAL A 48 -13.63 -5.56 5.32
CA VAL A 48 -12.38 -5.47 4.54
C VAL A 48 -11.24 -4.91 5.38
N ASN A 49 -11.52 -3.87 6.17
CA ASN A 49 -10.51 -3.26 7.04
C ASN A 49 -10.22 -4.10 8.29
N GLU A 50 -11.13 -4.92 8.78
CA GLU A 50 -10.95 -5.71 9.99
C GLU A 50 -10.24 -7.04 9.70
N THR A 51 -10.54 -7.69 8.57
CA THR A 51 -9.98 -9.01 8.22
C THR A 51 -8.59 -8.94 7.61
N MET A 52 -8.27 -7.89 6.86
CA MET A 52 -6.96 -7.74 6.21
C MET A 52 -5.88 -7.26 7.19
N ASN A 53 -4.74 -7.95 7.22
CA ASN A 53 -3.56 -7.55 8.00
C ASN A 53 -2.56 -6.73 7.16
N GLY A 54 -1.48 -6.25 7.78
CA GLY A 54 -0.45 -5.45 7.11
C GLY A 54 0.19 -6.15 5.91
N SER A 55 0.45 -7.46 5.98
CA SER A 55 1.04 -8.23 4.88
C SER A 55 0.09 -8.33 3.68
N ASP A 56 -1.21 -8.45 3.92
CA ASP A 56 -2.22 -8.48 2.86
C ASP A 56 -2.29 -7.14 2.13
N TRP A 57 -2.27 -6.03 2.88
CA TRP A 57 -2.19 -4.69 2.29
C TRP A 57 -0.88 -4.46 1.54
N ALA A 58 0.26 -4.92 2.07
CA ALA A 58 1.55 -4.81 1.39
C ALA A 58 1.53 -5.52 0.02
N LYS A 59 0.87 -6.69 -0.09
CA LYS A 59 0.69 -7.40 -1.38
C LYS A 59 -0.16 -6.59 -2.37
N ILE A 60 -1.28 -6.01 -1.92
CA ILE A 60 -2.13 -5.16 -2.76
C ILE A 60 -1.36 -3.92 -3.24
N ILE A 61 -0.61 -3.29 -2.35
CA ILE A 61 0.20 -2.11 -2.66
C ILE A 61 1.30 -2.46 -3.68
N ALA A 62 2.03 -3.56 -3.45
CA ALA A 62 3.04 -4.07 -4.39
C ALA A 62 2.43 -4.36 -5.77
N HIS A 63 1.24 -4.95 -5.81
CA HIS A 63 0.53 -5.18 -7.07
C HIS A 63 0.17 -3.86 -7.78
N CYS A 64 -0.24 -2.82 -7.04
CA CYS A 64 -0.46 -1.49 -7.63
C CYS A 64 0.82 -0.93 -8.26
N ILE A 65 1.98 -1.11 -7.62
CA ILE A 65 3.28 -0.66 -8.13
C ILE A 65 3.63 -1.41 -9.42
N GLU A 66 3.58 -2.75 -9.39
CA GLU A 66 3.88 -3.62 -10.53
C GLU A 66 3.00 -3.29 -11.75
N LYS A 67 1.70 -3.05 -11.53
CA LYS A 67 0.74 -2.75 -12.59
C LYS A 67 0.60 -1.27 -12.94
N ASP A 68 1.42 -0.40 -12.34
CA ASP A 68 1.39 1.06 -12.53
C ASP A 68 0.03 1.71 -12.19
N LYS A 69 -0.66 1.18 -11.18
CA LYS A 69 -2.02 1.58 -10.77
C LYS A 69 -1.98 2.69 -9.72
N LYS A 70 -1.44 3.84 -10.12
CA LYS A 70 -1.13 4.97 -9.24
C LYS A 70 -2.35 5.46 -8.42
N ALA A 71 -3.51 5.60 -9.05
CA ALA A 71 -4.71 6.12 -8.36
C ALA A 71 -5.14 5.23 -7.18
N PHE A 72 -5.06 3.89 -7.34
CA PHE A 72 -5.34 2.95 -6.27
C PHE A 72 -4.31 3.06 -5.15
N PHE A 73 -3.04 3.18 -5.51
CA PHE A 73 -1.96 3.38 -4.54
C PHE A 73 -2.13 4.67 -3.71
N GLU A 74 -2.50 5.79 -4.35
CA GLU A 74 -2.77 7.05 -3.67
C GLU A 74 -3.93 6.93 -2.67
N ILE A 75 -5.01 6.25 -3.05
CA ILE A 75 -6.16 5.99 -2.17
C ILE A 75 -5.74 5.16 -0.96
N ILE A 76 -4.98 4.07 -1.17
CA ILE A 76 -4.51 3.21 -0.07
C ILE A 76 -3.58 4.01 0.85
N SER A 77 -2.63 4.75 0.28
CA SER A 77 -1.62 5.51 1.03
C SER A 77 -2.22 6.64 1.86
N ALA A 78 -3.35 7.21 1.44
CA ALA A 78 -4.06 8.23 2.17
C ALA A 78 -4.97 7.66 3.29
N ASN A 79 -5.23 6.35 3.29
CA ASN A 79 -6.11 5.71 4.27
C ASN A 79 -5.34 5.28 5.53
N LYS A 80 -5.46 6.07 6.60
CA LYS A 80 -4.78 5.82 7.89
C LYS A 80 -5.06 4.45 8.49
N LYS A 81 -6.29 3.94 8.37
CA LYS A 81 -6.66 2.62 8.92
C LYS A 81 -5.85 1.50 8.27
N ILE A 82 -5.49 1.67 7.00
CA ILE A 82 -4.65 0.75 6.26
C ILE A 82 -3.19 0.97 6.63
N THR A 83 -2.70 2.21 6.57
CA THR A 83 -1.27 2.49 6.78
C THR A 83 -0.81 2.21 8.21
N GLU A 84 -1.68 2.33 9.22
CA GLU A 84 -1.39 1.97 10.61
C GLU A 84 -1.26 0.44 10.83
N LYS A 85 -1.76 -0.39 9.90
CA LYS A 85 -1.57 -1.85 9.94
C LYS A 85 -0.23 -2.29 9.37
N LEU A 86 0.43 -1.44 8.59
CA LEU A 86 1.71 -1.74 7.95
C LEU A 86 2.83 -1.57 8.96
N ASN A 87 3.47 -2.68 9.31
CA ASN A 87 4.67 -2.65 10.14
C ASN A 87 5.92 -2.32 9.32
N GLU A 88 7.08 -2.32 9.96
CA GLU A 88 8.36 -2.01 9.31
C GLU A 88 8.70 -2.97 8.15
N ALA A 89 8.42 -4.27 8.29
CA ALA A 89 8.66 -5.26 7.25
C ALA A 89 7.69 -5.10 6.06
N ASP A 90 6.45 -4.71 6.33
CA ASP A 90 5.48 -4.42 5.29
C ASP A 90 5.89 -3.19 4.46
N TRP A 91 6.30 -2.11 5.12
CA TRP A 91 6.84 -0.92 4.44
C TRP A 91 8.14 -1.22 3.69
N THR A 92 8.99 -2.08 4.24
CA THR A 92 10.20 -2.56 3.56
C THR A 92 9.85 -3.18 2.21
N ALA A 93 8.89 -4.12 2.19
CA ALA A 93 8.49 -4.79 0.96
C ALA A 93 7.91 -3.81 -0.07
N VAL A 94 7.10 -2.84 0.36
CA VAL A 94 6.54 -1.80 -0.51
C VAL A 94 7.64 -0.95 -1.16
N LEU A 95 8.63 -0.52 -0.39
CA LEU A 95 9.70 0.35 -0.89
C LEU A 95 10.70 -0.41 -1.77
N GLU A 96 10.93 -1.69 -1.48
CA GLU A 96 11.68 -2.58 -2.37
C GLU A 96 10.98 -2.76 -3.70
N ALA A 97 9.65 -2.98 -3.70
CA ALA A 97 8.88 -3.06 -4.93
C ALA A 97 9.00 -1.77 -5.76
N CYS A 98 8.88 -0.59 -5.14
CA CYS A 98 9.10 0.67 -5.84
C CYS A 98 10.49 0.75 -6.49
N THR A 99 11.52 0.26 -5.81
CA THR A 99 12.91 0.31 -6.31
C THR A 99 13.15 -0.68 -7.43
N GLN A 100 12.71 -1.93 -7.24
CA GLN A 100 12.87 -3.03 -8.21
C GLN A 100 12.14 -2.73 -9.51
N GLU A 101 10.92 -2.17 -9.42
CA GLU A 101 10.11 -1.79 -10.58
C GLU A 101 10.45 -0.40 -11.14
N ASN A 102 11.46 0.29 -10.58
CA ASN A 102 11.86 1.66 -10.94
C ASN A 102 10.68 2.67 -10.92
N LYS A 103 9.78 2.52 -9.95
CA LYS A 103 8.57 3.33 -9.76
C LYS A 103 8.82 4.49 -8.80
N LYS A 104 9.68 5.43 -9.21
CA LYS A 104 10.07 6.60 -8.40
C LYS A 104 8.86 7.40 -7.88
N GLU A 105 7.84 7.60 -8.70
CA GLU A 105 6.65 8.36 -8.30
C GLU A 105 5.86 7.69 -7.14
N PHE A 106 5.78 6.35 -7.14
CA PHE A 106 5.13 5.60 -6.05
C PHE A 106 5.94 5.70 -4.75
N PHE A 107 7.27 5.67 -4.86
CA PHE A 107 8.16 5.91 -3.72
C PHE A 107 7.94 7.29 -3.11
N GLU A 108 7.84 8.34 -3.95
CA GLU A 108 7.56 9.70 -3.50
C GLU A 108 6.20 9.80 -2.79
N ILE A 109 5.16 9.16 -3.32
CA ILE A 109 3.84 9.13 -2.66
C ILE A 109 3.90 8.41 -1.30
N ALA A 110 4.57 7.25 -1.24
CA ALA A 110 4.75 6.50 0.01
C ALA A 110 5.41 7.38 1.08
N LEU A 111 6.47 8.09 0.68
CA LEU A 111 7.25 8.96 1.54
C LEU A 111 6.46 10.21 1.98
N ILE A 112 5.64 10.80 1.10
CA ILE A 112 4.80 11.96 1.46
C ILE A 112 3.71 11.57 2.47
N SER A 113 3.15 10.38 2.35
CA SER A 113 2.03 9.92 3.18
C SER A 113 2.49 9.27 4.49
N ASN A 114 3.67 8.64 4.52
CA ASN A 114 4.17 7.82 5.63
C ASN A 114 5.65 8.10 5.92
N GLY A 115 6.04 9.38 5.86
CA GLY A 115 7.43 9.81 5.77
C GLY A 115 8.35 9.30 6.88
N GLN A 116 7.86 9.22 8.11
CA GLN A 116 8.64 8.72 9.25
C GLN A 116 9.00 7.24 9.09
N GLN A 117 8.03 6.40 8.72
CA GLN A 117 8.23 4.96 8.54
C GLN A 117 9.18 4.69 7.36
N VAL A 118 8.99 5.40 6.26
CA VAL A 118 9.82 5.29 5.05
C VAL A 118 11.25 5.78 5.30
N ALA A 119 11.43 6.89 6.03
CA ALA A 119 12.75 7.39 6.40
C ALA A 119 13.54 6.40 7.26
N ARG A 120 12.89 5.80 8.28
CA ARG A 120 13.51 4.76 9.12
C ARG A 120 13.93 3.52 8.32
N TYR A 121 13.13 3.12 7.34
CA TYR A 121 13.48 2.02 6.43
C TYR A 121 14.74 2.34 5.60
N CYS A 122 14.76 3.51 4.94
CA CYS A 122 15.88 3.94 4.11
C CYS A 122 17.17 3.96 4.93
N PHE A 123 17.06 4.35 6.21
CA PHE A 123 18.13 4.28 7.19
C PHE A 123 18.69 2.88 7.42
N LYS A 124 17.88 1.97 7.95
CA LYS A 124 18.34 0.65 8.37
C LYS A 124 18.94 -0.18 7.23
N ASN A 125 18.48 0.06 6.00
CA ASN A 125 18.87 -0.74 4.84
C ASN A 125 19.96 -0.09 3.98
N ASN A 126 20.55 1.02 4.43
CA ASN A 126 21.62 1.76 3.73
C ASN A 126 21.30 2.01 2.25
N LYS A 127 20.03 2.32 1.94
CA LYS A 127 19.56 2.49 0.56
C LYS A 127 19.86 3.91 0.07
N LYS A 128 21.15 4.22 -0.11
CA LYS A 128 21.66 5.57 -0.48
C LYS A 128 20.87 6.25 -1.61
N GLU A 129 20.51 5.52 -2.66
CA GLU A 129 19.73 6.06 -3.79
C GLU A 129 18.32 6.54 -3.38
N LEU A 130 17.69 5.88 -2.41
CA LEU A 130 16.39 6.26 -1.88
C LEU A 130 16.49 7.52 -0.99
N TYR A 131 17.65 7.78 -0.37
CA TYR A 131 17.90 9.04 0.35
C TYR A 131 17.93 10.23 -0.60
N GLU A 132 18.61 10.10 -1.73
CA GLU A 132 18.73 11.21 -2.68
C GLU A 132 17.36 11.58 -3.25
N ILE A 133 16.50 10.58 -3.50
CA ILE A 133 15.10 10.81 -3.89
C ILE A 133 14.30 11.46 -2.75
N ALA A 134 14.48 10.98 -1.51
CA ALA A 134 13.72 11.46 -0.36
C ALA A 134 14.05 12.91 0.04
N PHE A 135 15.34 13.29 -0.02
CA PHE A 135 15.84 14.56 0.51
C PHE A 135 16.04 15.66 -0.53
N THR A 136 15.88 15.36 -1.82
CA THR A 136 15.80 16.40 -2.87
C THR A 136 14.37 16.93 -3.06
N ASN A 137 13.37 16.33 -2.39
CA ASN A 137 11.99 16.75 -2.48
C ASN A 137 11.61 17.70 -1.33
N GLU A 138 11.52 19.01 -1.63
CA GLU A 138 11.24 20.06 -0.63
C GLU A 138 9.94 19.83 0.15
N LYS A 139 8.91 19.25 -0.48
CA LYS A 139 7.61 18.95 0.17
C LYS A 139 7.72 17.90 1.27
N ILE A 140 8.77 17.06 1.21
CA ILE A 140 9.03 16.02 2.20
C ILE A 140 9.76 16.61 3.38
N THR A 141 10.79 17.44 3.14
CA THR A 141 11.52 18.14 4.21
C THR A 141 10.63 19.07 5.04
N GLU A 142 9.58 19.65 4.45
CA GLU A 142 8.61 20.49 5.17
C GLU A 142 7.63 19.71 6.07
N LYS A 143 7.40 18.42 5.78
CA LYS A 143 6.46 17.56 6.51
C LYS A 143 7.12 16.78 7.64
N LEU A 144 8.45 16.65 7.61
CA LEU A 144 9.21 16.01 8.68
C LEU A 144 9.29 16.96 9.87
N ASN A 145 8.97 16.45 11.06
CA ASN A 145 9.14 17.25 12.28
C ASN A 145 10.63 17.36 12.63
N HIS A 146 10.95 18.22 13.60
CA HIS A 146 12.34 18.46 14.01
C HIS A 146 13.05 17.17 14.48
N ASP A 147 12.34 16.27 15.15
CA ASP A 147 12.92 15.03 15.69
C ASP A 147 13.22 14.03 14.56
N ASP A 148 12.31 13.91 13.58
CA ASP A 148 12.51 13.10 12.38
C ASP A 148 13.71 13.63 11.58
N LEU A 149 13.79 14.94 11.36
CA LEU A 149 14.92 15.58 10.69
C LEU A 149 16.23 15.37 11.46
N THR A 150 16.20 15.39 12.79
CA THR A 150 17.37 15.16 13.64
C THR A 150 17.86 13.71 13.55
N GLU A 151 16.96 12.71 13.62
CA GLU A 151 17.28 11.30 13.41
C GLU A 151 17.92 11.08 12.03
N ILE A 152 17.33 11.68 11.00
CA ILE A 152 17.82 11.65 9.62
C ILE A 152 19.22 12.29 9.50
N LEU A 153 19.42 13.50 10.05
CA LEU A 153 20.68 14.23 9.93
C LEU A 153 21.82 13.52 10.67
N LEU A 154 21.53 12.94 11.85
CA LEU A 154 22.46 12.07 12.57
C LEU A 154 22.84 10.86 11.74
N ALA A 155 21.86 10.20 11.11
CA ALA A 155 22.07 9.08 10.21
C ALA A 155 22.96 9.44 9.00
N VAL A 156 22.68 10.57 8.34
CA VAL A 156 23.46 11.05 7.18
C VAL A 156 24.90 11.42 7.58
N SER A 157 25.10 12.00 8.77
CA SER A 157 26.43 12.36 9.27
C SER A 157 27.37 11.15 9.50
N ILE A 158 26.78 9.96 9.73
CA ILE A 158 27.50 8.70 9.89
C ILE A 158 27.88 8.11 8.52
N LEU A 159 27.03 8.30 7.49
CA LEU A 159 27.22 7.75 6.15
C LEU A 159 28.24 8.52 5.28
N ILE A 160 28.56 9.76 5.65
CA ILE A 160 29.53 10.62 4.93
C ILE A 160 30.96 10.45 5.49
N ARG A 161 31.17 9.59 6.50
CA ARG A 161 32.49 9.19 7.02
C ARG A 161 32.96 7.89 6.39
#